data_AF-A0A838B576-F1
#
_entry.id   AF-A0A838B576-F1
#
_cell.length_a   1.000
_cell.length_b   1.000
_cell.length_c   1.000
_cell.angle_alpha   90.00
_cell.angle_beta   90.00
_cell.angle_gamma   90.00
#
_symmetry.space_group_name_H-M   'P 1'
#
loop_
_entity.id
_entity.type
_entity.pdbx_description
1 polymer ?
#
loop_
_entity_poly.entity_id
_entity_poly.type
_entity_poly.pdbx_seq_one_letter_code
_entity_poly.pdbx_strand_id
1 'polypeptide(L)' 'MTKILKQFRDDESGAAMVEYSILVGIIAGAAILAILAIGGWVTGRFTGLCGKLDGKAGGTCVAATGAGT' A
#
# COMPACT_ATOMS: atom_id res chain seq x y z
N MET A 1 8.40 49.11 6.51
CA MET A 1 7.07 48.46 6.55
C MET A 1 6.86 47.40 5.47
N THR A 2 7.71 47.31 4.44
CA THR A 2 7.57 46.43 3.26
C THR A 2 7.72 44.91 3.52
N LYS A 3 8.24 44.49 4.69
CA LYS A 3 8.47 43.07 5.01
C LYS A 3 7.19 42.31 5.40
N ILE A 4 6.22 42.98 6.02
CA ILE A 4 4.99 42.34 6.54
C ILE A 4 4.05 41.91 5.40
N LEU A 5 3.92 42.71 4.35
CA LEU A 5 3.08 42.39 3.18
C LEU A 5 3.61 41.24 2.32
N LYS A 6 4.91 40.95 2.39
CA LYS A 6 5.54 39.87 1.62
C LYS A 6 5.30 38.50 2.27
N GLN A 7 5.23 38.47 3.59
CA GLN A 7 4.98 37.25 4.37
C GLN A 7 3.57 36.68 4.13
N PHE A 8 2.53 37.52 4.03
CA PHE A 8 1.18 37.06 3.69
C PHE A 8 1.06 36.45 2.28
N ARG A 9 1.90 36.89 1.32
CA ARG A 9 1.90 36.33 -0.03
C ARG A 9 2.61 34.98 -0.08
N ASP A 10 3.64 34.79 0.75
CA ASP A 10 4.35 33.53 0.87
C ASP A 10 3.56 32.51 1.74
N ASP A 11 2.75 32.97 2.71
CA ASP A 11 1.85 32.12 3.51
C ASP A 11 0.69 31.51 2.69
N GLU A 12 0.12 32.23 1.71
CA GLU A 12 -0.89 31.68 0.78
C GLU A 12 -0.27 30.65 -0.19
N SER A 13 0.96 30.94 -0.65
CA SER A 13 1.74 29.99 -1.47
C SER A 13 2.14 28.73 -0.69
N GLY A 14 2.26 28.81 0.65
CA GLY A 14 2.50 27.68 1.55
C GLY A 14 1.23 26.90 1.92
N ALA A 15 0.11 27.59 2.14
CA ALA A 15 -1.20 26.97 2.42
C ALA A 15 -1.70 26.13 1.22
N ALA A 16 -1.49 26.61 0.00
CA ALA A 16 -1.87 25.88 -1.22
C ALA A 16 -1.09 24.56 -1.41
N MET A 17 0.13 24.44 -0.87
CA MET A 17 0.90 23.18 -0.93
C MET A 17 0.35 22.10 -0.01
N VAL A 18 -0.40 22.49 1.04
CA VAL A 18 -0.96 21.56 2.02
C VAL A 18 -2.18 20.83 1.47
N GLU A 19 -3.00 21.50 0.66
CA GLU A 19 -4.25 20.94 0.13
C GLU A 19 -4.03 19.79 -0.86
N TYR A 20 -3.06 19.94 -1.76
CA TYR A 20 -2.73 18.88 -2.71
C TYR A 20 -1.96 17.72 -2.05
N SER A 21 -1.13 18.01 -1.05
CA SER A 21 -0.36 16.97 -0.35
C SER A 21 -1.22 16.12 0.58
N ILE A 22 -2.25 16.69 1.24
CA ILE A 22 -3.19 15.90 2.04
C ILE A 22 -4.05 14.98 1.15
N LEU A 23 -4.47 15.47 -0.03
CA LEU A 23 -5.22 14.68 -1.00
C LEU A 23 -4.36 13.50 -1.50
N VAL A 24 -3.10 13.76 -1.87
CA VAL A 24 -2.15 12.70 -2.25
C VAL A 24 -1.91 11.72 -1.10
N GLY A 25 -1.83 12.21 0.14
CA GLY A 25 -1.68 11.37 1.34
C GLY A 25 -2.83 10.37 1.51
N ILE A 26 -4.07 10.81 1.32
CA ILE A 26 -5.26 9.93 1.42
C ILE A 26 -5.29 8.91 0.28
N ILE A 27 -5.00 9.34 -0.96
CA ILE A 27 -4.94 8.42 -2.11
C ILE A 27 -3.85 7.37 -1.90
N ALA A 28 -2.66 7.77 -1.46
CA ALA A 28 -1.57 6.86 -1.16
C ALA A 28 -1.96 5.87 -0.05
N GLY A 29 -2.59 6.35 1.02
CA GLY A 29 -3.12 5.50 2.09
C GLY A 29 -4.14 4.47 1.58
N ALA A 30 -5.11 4.90 0.78
CA ALA A 30 -6.13 4.02 0.21
C ALA A 30 -5.51 2.97 -0.74
N ALA A 31 -4.54 3.36 -1.56
CA ALA A 31 -3.82 2.44 -2.45
C ALA A 31 -3.05 1.38 -1.65
N ILE A 32 -2.35 1.75 -0.58
CA ILE A 32 -1.64 0.81 0.29
C ILE A 32 -2.62 -0.19 0.91
N LEU A 33 -3.75 0.28 1.46
CA LEU A 33 -4.76 -0.59 2.06
C LEU A 33 -5.33 -1.58 1.03
N ALA A 34 -5.60 -1.13 -0.19
CA ALA A 34 -6.06 -1.99 -1.27
C ALA A 34 -5.03 -3.08 -1.62
N ILE A 35 -3.75 -2.71 -1.74
CA ILE A 35 -2.66 -3.66 -2.01
C ILE A 35 -2.54 -4.70 -0.89
N LEU A 36 -2.62 -4.29 0.38
CA LEU A 36 -2.56 -5.21 1.52
C LEU A 36 -3.75 -6.19 1.53
N ALA A 37 -4.96 -5.69 1.25
CA ALA A 37 -6.16 -6.52 1.20
C ALA A 37 -6.07 -7.57 0.06
N ILE A 38 -5.64 -7.14 -1.13
CA ILE A 38 -5.42 -8.04 -2.27
C ILE A 38 -4.31 -9.04 -1.94
N GLY A 39 -3.19 -8.58 -1.36
CA GLY A 39 -2.08 -9.44 -0.95
C GLY A 39 -2.53 -10.55 -0.02
N GLY A 40 -3.28 -10.21 1.03
CA GLY A 40 -3.84 -11.20 1.96
C GLY A 40 -4.79 -12.19 1.27
N TRP A 41 -5.66 -11.72 0.38
CA TRP A 41 -6.56 -12.60 -0.38
C TRP A 41 -5.78 -13.56 -1.30
N VAL A 42 -4.78 -13.07 -2.02
CA VAL A 42 -3.93 -13.86 -2.91
C VAL A 42 -3.15 -14.91 -2.12
N THR A 43 -2.51 -14.53 -1.02
CA THR A 43 -1.83 -15.48 -0.12
C THR A 43 -2.78 -16.57 0.35
N GLY A 44 -4.00 -16.22 0.76
CA GLY A 44 -5.01 -17.21 1.15
C GLY A 44 -5.37 -18.20 0.03
N ARG A 45 -5.44 -17.75 -1.23
CA ARG A 45 -5.63 -18.64 -2.39
C ARG A 45 -4.46 -19.59 -2.58
N PHE A 46 -3.23 -19.11 -2.49
CA PHE A 46 -2.03 -19.93 -2.62
C PHE A 46 -1.89 -20.93 -1.48
N THR A 47 -2.15 -20.53 -0.22
CA THR A 47 -2.16 -21.45 0.92
C THR A 47 -3.23 -22.53 0.77
N GLY A 48 -4.42 -22.18 0.28
CA GLY A 48 -5.49 -23.16 0.03
C GLY A 48 -5.18 -24.12 -1.11
N LEU A 49 -4.47 -23.66 -2.15
CA LEU A 49 -3.98 -24.53 -3.23
C LEU A 49 -2.85 -25.43 -2.72
N CYS A 50 -1.91 -24.87 -1.96
CA CYS A 50 -0.79 -25.55 -1.34
C CYS A 50 -1.27 -26.75 -0.51
N GLY A 51 -2.27 -26.57 0.35
CA GLY A 51 -2.83 -27.67 1.15
C GLY A 51 -3.50 -28.77 0.32
N LYS A 52 -3.96 -28.48 -0.91
CA LYS A 52 -4.52 -29.50 -1.81
C LYS A 52 -3.44 -30.28 -2.56
N LEU A 53 -2.35 -29.61 -2.90
CA LEU A 53 -1.23 -30.17 -3.66
C LEU A 53 -0.17 -30.82 -2.78
N ASP A 54 -0.14 -30.52 -1.48
CA ASP A 54 0.89 -31.05 -0.58
C ASP A 54 0.85 -32.59 -0.50
N GLY A 55 2.02 -33.19 -0.71
CA GLY A 55 2.21 -34.64 -0.80
C GLY A 55 1.60 -35.28 -2.05
N LYS A 56 1.10 -34.50 -3.02
CA LYS A 56 0.65 -35.02 -4.32
C LYS A 56 1.83 -35.06 -5.29
N ALA A 57 1.86 -36.09 -6.13
CA ALA A 57 2.93 -36.31 -7.12
C ALA A 57 4.37 -36.28 -6.55
N GLY A 58 4.54 -36.54 -5.24
CA GLY A 58 5.84 -36.52 -4.58
C GLY A 58 6.41 -35.12 -4.28
N GLY A 59 5.70 -34.04 -4.63
CA GLY A 59 6.10 -32.68 -4.29
C GLY A 59 5.53 -32.25 -2.93
N THR A 60 6.27 -31.39 -2.23
CA THR A 60 5.79 -30.78 -0.98
C THR A 60 5.60 -29.29 -1.17
N CYS A 61 4.63 -28.71 -0.46
CA CYS A 61 4.35 -27.29 -0.53
C CYS A 61 4.48 -26.61 0.83
N VAL A 62 5.32 -25.59 0.91
CA VAL A 62 5.53 -24.79 2.12
C VAL A 62 4.46 -23.70 2.21
N ALA A 63 3.39 -23.99 2.93
CA ALA A 63 2.22 -23.11 3.05
C ALA A 63 2.52 -21.67 3.52
N ALA A 64 3.60 -21.49 4.29
CA ALA A 64 4.04 -20.19 4.80
C ALA A 64 4.69 -19.28 3.73
N THR A 65 5.25 -19.87 2.67
CA THR A 65 5.97 -19.15 1.60
C THR A 65 5.33 -19.32 0.24
N GLY A 66 4.38 -20.25 0.08
CA GLY A 66 3.76 -20.60 -1.20
C GLY A 66 4.73 -21.29 -2.16
N ALA A 67 5.91 -21.70 -1.69
CA ALA A 67 6.94 -22.36 -2.51
C ALA A 67 6.79 -23.89 -2.44
N GLY A 68 6.91 -24.56 -3.59
CA GLY A 68 7.06 -26.01 -3.65
C GLY A 68 8.53 -26.42 -3.61
N THR A 69 8.80 -27.63 -3.13
CA THR A 69 10.10 -28.31 -3.25
C THR A 69 9.94 -29.67 -3.88
#